data_AF-Q66LN5-F1
#
_entry.id   AF-Q66LN5-F1
#
_cell.length_a   1.000
_cell.length_b   1.000
_cell.length_c   1.000
_cell.angle_alpha   90.00
_cell.angle_beta   90.00
_cell.angle_gamma   90.00
#
_symmetry.space_group_name_H-M   'P 1'
#
loop_
_entity.id
_entity.type
_entity.pdbx_description
1 polymer ?
#
loop_
_entity_poly.entity_id
_entity_poly.type
_entity_poly.pdbx_seq_one_letter_code
_entity_poly.pdbx_strand_id
1 'polypeptide(L)'
;WEEIQKHNLRTDKWLVIDRKVYNVTKWSSRHPGGHRVISHYAGEDATDAFFAFHRDLDLVRKFMKPPLIGELAPEEPSQDRTKNSEITEDFRALKKTAEDMNLFESNHLFFFLLLAHIIVMEIIAWFTISYFGNGWIPTLMTAFILATSQAQAGWLQHDYGHLSVYKKSTWNHIVHKFIIGHLKGASANWWNHRHFQHHAKPNIFSKDPDVNMLHVFVLGERQPVEYGKKKLK
;
A
#
# COMPACT_ATOMS: atom_id res chain seq x y z
N TRP A 1 -22.36 17.09 4.16
CA TRP A 1 -21.87 15.70 4.44
C TRP A 1 -22.95 14.64 4.49
N GLU A 2 -24.13 14.93 5.06
CA GLU A 2 -25.17 13.92 5.29
C GLU A 2 -25.62 13.22 4.02
N GLU A 3 -25.73 13.94 2.89
CA GLU A 3 -26.05 13.32 1.61
C GLU A 3 -24.92 12.40 1.12
N ILE A 4 -23.67 12.89 1.13
CA ILE A 4 -22.49 12.16 0.65
C ILE A 4 -22.36 10.81 1.37
N GLN A 5 -22.58 10.78 2.68
CA GLN A 5 -22.43 9.57 3.51
C GLN A 5 -23.45 8.47 3.19
N LYS A 6 -24.59 8.79 2.55
CA LYS A 6 -25.56 7.80 2.07
C LYS A 6 -25.04 7.00 0.88
N HIS A 7 -24.15 7.59 0.08
CA HIS A 7 -23.57 7.00 -1.13
C HIS A 7 -22.32 6.17 -0.81
N ASN A 8 -22.47 5.16 0.05
CA ASN A 8 -21.40 4.28 0.53
C ASN A 8 -21.56 2.81 0.13
N LEU A 9 -22.49 2.50 -0.79
CA LEU A 9 -22.85 1.15 -1.19
C LEU A 9 -22.07 0.68 -2.42
N ARG A 10 -22.04 -0.64 -2.68
CA ARG A 10 -21.35 -1.18 -3.87
C ARG A 10 -21.91 -0.67 -5.20
N THR A 11 -23.20 -0.34 -5.23
CA THR A 11 -23.94 0.15 -6.40
C THR A 11 -24.12 1.66 -6.42
N ASP A 12 -23.66 2.36 -5.38
CA ASP A 12 -23.84 3.81 -5.23
C ASP A 12 -22.71 4.38 -4.36
N LYS A 13 -21.73 5.00 -5.02
CA LYS A 13 -20.45 5.42 -4.41
C LYS A 13 -20.13 6.84 -4.78
N TRP A 14 -20.19 7.74 -3.82
CA TRP A 14 -19.63 9.08 -3.96
C TRP A 14 -18.41 9.22 -3.05
N LEU A 15 -17.50 10.09 -3.40
CA LEU A 15 -16.38 10.46 -2.52
C LEU A 15 -16.04 11.93 -2.73
N VAL A 16 -15.34 12.51 -1.76
CA VAL A 16 -14.90 13.91 -1.82
C VAL A 16 -13.39 13.96 -2.01
N ILE A 17 -12.92 14.81 -2.93
CA ILE A 17 -11.50 15.15 -3.09
C ILE A 17 -11.42 16.66 -3.21
N ASP A 18 -10.72 17.31 -2.28
CA ASP A 18 -10.53 18.76 -2.27
C ASP A 18 -11.88 19.51 -2.38
N ARG A 19 -12.80 19.16 -1.48
CA ARG A 19 -14.21 19.62 -1.41
C ARG A 19 -15.10 19.30 -2.61
N LYS A 20 -14.55 18.82 -3.72
CA LYS A 20 -15.31 18.40 -4.90
C LYS A 20 -15.89 17.01 -4.71
N VAL A 21 -17.14 16.84 -5.10
CA VAL A 21 -17.89 15.59 -4.95
C VAL A 21 -17.87 14.82 -6.27
N TYR A 22 -17.46 13.55 -6.21
CA TYR A 22 -17.32 12.69 -7.38
C TYR A 22 -18.21 11.45 -7.24
N ASN A 23 -19.04 11.20 -8.24
CA ASN A 23 -19.75 9.93 -8.37
C ASN A 23 -18.84 8.90 -9.06
N VAL A 24 -18.27 8.01 -8.26
CA VAL A 24 -17.31 7.00 -8.71
C VAL A 24 -17.94 5.63 -8.95
N THR A 25 -19.28 5.53 -8.90
CA THR A 25 -20.03 4.27 -9.05
C THR A 25 -19.59 3.48 -10.29
N LYS A 26 -19.69 4.09 -11.47
CA LYS A 26 -19.27 3.48 -12.74
C LYS A 26 -17.76 3.55 -12.95
N TRP A 27 -17.11 4.58 -12.42
CA TRP A 27 -15.66 4.78 -12.59
C TRP A 27 -14.83 3.72 -11.85
N SER A 28 -15.33 3.24 -10.71
CA SER A 28 -14.59 2.31 -9.85
C SER A 28 -14.10 1.05 -10.58
N SER A 29 -14.87 0.51 -11.53
CA SER A 29 -14.48 -0.68 -12.30
C SER A 29 -13.37 -0.42 -13.33
N ARG A 30 -13.16 0.84 -13.73
CA ARG A 30 -12.14 1.27 -14.70
C ARG A 30 -10.94 1.93 -14.03
N HIS A 31 -11.00 2.11 -12.71
CA HIS A 31 -9.93 2.75 -11.96
C HIS A 31 -8.63 1.94 -12.06
N PRO A 32 -7.50 2.55 -12.53
CA PRO A 32 -6.24 1.83 -12.72
C PRO A 32 -5.69 1.18 -11.44
N GLY A 33 -5.92 1.80 -10.28
CA GLY A 33 -5.56 1.23 -8.97
C GLY A 33 -6.49 0.11 -8.49
N GLY A 34 -7.49 -0.27 -9.29
CA GLY A 34 -8.48 -1.29 -9.00
C GLY A 34 -9.72 -0.76 -8.27
N HIS A 35 -10.81 -1.51 -8.40
CA HIS A 35 -12.13 -1.10 -7.88
C HIS A 35 -12.22 -1.10 -6.36
N ARG A 36 -11.50 -1.99 -5.66
CA ARG A 36 -11.58 -2.11 -4.20
C ARG A 36 -10.99 -0.89 -3.50
N VAL A 37 -9.78 -0.48 -3.92
CA VAL A 37 -9.03 0.65 -3.35
C VAL A 37 -9.89 1.92 -3.31
N ILE A 38 -10.44 2.33 -4.46
CA ILE A 38 -11.30 3.53 -4.53
C ILE A 38 -12.63 3.34 -3.77
N SER A 39 -13.20 2.14 -3.77
CA SER A 39 -14.47 1.87 -3.09
C SER A 39 -14.35 1.93 -1.57
N HIS A 40 -13.14 1.76 -1.00
CA HIS A 40 -12.92 1.88 0.44
C HIS A 40 -13.17 3.28 1.00
N TYR A 41 -13.24 4.29 0.12
CA TYR A 41 -13.47 5.70 0.45
C TYR A 41 -14.88 6.19 0.07
N ALA A 42 -15.80 5.29 -0.30
CA ALA A 42 -17.17 5.67 -0.60
C ALA A 42 -17.85 6.28 0.65
N GLY A 43 -18.45 7.46 0.49
CA GLY A 43 -19.06 8.26 1.54
C GLY A 43 -18.08 9.06 2.41
N GLU A 44 -16.79 9.09 2.07
CA GLU A 44 -15.73 9.68 2.90
C GLU A 44 -14.96 10.80 2.15
N ASP A 45 -14.22 11.61 2.92
CA ASP A 45 -13.18 12.48 2.36
C ASP A 45 -11.94 11.65 1.98
N ALA A 46 -11.65 11.59 0.68
CA ALA A 46 -10.53 10.84 0.12
C ALA A 46 -9.32 11.73 -0.22
N THR A 47 -9.32 13.02 0.16
CA THR A 47 -8.32 14.01 -0.29
C THR A 47 -6.88 13.56 -0.05
N ASP A 48 -6.51 13.25 1.20
CA ASP A 48 -5.12 12.88 1.52
C ASP A 48 -4.69 11.58 0.84
N ALA A 49 -5.59 10.59 0.81
CA ALA A 49 -5.36 9.33 0.12
C ALA A 49 -5.17 9.52 -1.38
N PHE A 50 -5.98 10.38 -2.00
CA PHE A 50 -5.87 10.69 -3.41
C PHE A 50 -4.47 11.22 -3.74
N PHE A 51 -3.96 12.19 -2.97
CA PHE A 51 -2.61 12.73 -3.19
C PHE A 51 -1.50 11.73 -2.84
N ALA A 52 -1.71 10.85 -1.86
CA ALA A 52 -0.73 9.82 -1.51
C ALA A 52 -0.56 8.75 -2.60
N PHE A 53 -1.65 8.34 -3.27
CA PHE A 53 -1.62 7.29 -4.29
C PHE A 53 -1.31 7.80 -5.71
N HIS A 54 -1.60 9.07 -6.00
CA HIS A 54 -1.49 9.62 -7.36
C HIS A 54 -0.28 10.54 -7.52
N ARG A 55 0.84 9.95 -7.97
CA ARG A 55 2.09 10.70 -8.22
C ARG A 55 2.02 11.64 -9.42
N ASP A 56 1.34 11.23 -10.49
CA ASP A 56 1.19 12.02 -11.72
C ASP A 56 -0.19 12.67 -11.75
N LEU A 57 -0.27 13.85 -11.13
CA LEU A 57 -1.53 14.60 -11.04
C LEU A 57 -2.01 15.11 -12.41
N ASP A 58 -1.11 15.36 -13.36
CA ASP A 58 -1.48 15.85 -14.69
C ASP A 58 -2.13 14.76 -15.53
N LEU A 59 -1.66 13.52 -15.41
CA LEU A 59 -2.36 12.37 -15.97
C LEU A 59 -3.74 12.19 -15.33
N VAL A 60 -3.82 12.26 -14.00
CA VAL A 60 -5.06 11.98 -13.26
C VAL A 60 -6.13 13.01 -13.54
N ARG A 61 -5.76 14.30 -13.64
CA ARG A 61 -6.68 15.41 -13.99
C ARG A 61 -7.50 15.14 -15.25
N LYS A 62 -6.96 14.39 -16.23
CA LYS A 62 -7.66 14.01 -17.47
C LYS A 62 -8.89 13.12 -17.21
N PHE A 63 -8.92 12.41 -16.09
CA PHE A 63 -10.00 11.51 -15.70
C PHE A 63 -10.96 12.10 -14.66
N MET A 64 -10.65 13.27 -14.09
CA MET A 64 -11.40 13.85 -12.96
C MET A 64 -12.71 14.54 -13.37
N LYS A 65 -12.78 15.10 -14.59
CA LYS A 65 -13.96 15.86 -15.04
C LYS A 65 -15.22 14.98 -15.20
N PRO A 66 -15.19 13.80 -15.84
CA PRO A 66 -16.40 13.00 -16.03
C PRO A 66 -17.13 12.55 -14.75
N PRO A 67 -16.45 12.11 -13.66
CA PRO A 67 -17.14 11.71 -12.44
C PRO A 67 -17.54 12.88 -11.51
N LEU A 68 -17.14 14.13 -11.81
CA LEU A 68 -17.45 15.30 -10.97
C LEU A 68 -18.95 15.63 -11.04
N ILE A 69 -19.60 15.73 -9.88
CA ILE A 69 -21.04 16.03 -9.79
C ILE A 69 -21.35 17.33 -9.05
N GLY A 70 -20.39 17.91 -8.34
CA GLY A 70 -20.58 19.16 -7.61
C GLY A 70 -19.46 19.43 -6.61
N GLU A 71 -19.75 20.33 -5.66
CA GLU A 71 -18.86 20.72 -4.57
C GLU A 71 -19.65 20.74 -3.26
N LEU A 72 -18.97 20.51 -2.13
CA LEU A 72 -19.55 20.68 -0.81
C LEU A 72 -20.02 22.13 -0.60
N ALA A 73 -21.16 22.28 0.06
CA ALA A 73 -21.69 23.59 0.41
C ALA A 73 -20.66 24.39 1.25
N PRO A 74 -20.57 25.72 1.09
CA PRO A 74 -19.55 26.54 1.76
C PRO A 74 -19.49 26.37 3.28
N GLU A 75 -20.63 26.15 3.91
CA GLU A 75 -20.81 25.93 5.34
C GLU A 75 -20.38 24.53 5.81
N GLU A 76 -20.26 23.57 4.91
CA GLU A 76 -19.83 22.22 5.25
C GLU A 76 -18.29 22.18 5.42
N PRO A 77 -17.78 21.53 6.48
CA PRO A 77 -16.34 21.38 6.66
C PRO A 77 -15.71 20.60 5.49
N SER A 78 -14.44 20.82 5.20
CA SER A 78 -13.75 20.13 4.10
C SER A 78 -13.49 18.65 4.38
N GLN A 79 -13.38 18.29 5.66
CA GLN A 79 -13.18 16.91 6.11
C GLN A 79 -14.51 16.29 6.55
N ASP A 80 -14.65 14.98 6.40
CA ASP A 80 -15.83 14.27 6.89
C ASP A 80 -15.90 14.30 8.42
N ARG A 81 -17.12 14.25 8.96
CA ARG A 81 -17.40 14.40 10.40
C ARG A 81 -16.78 13.31 11.28
N THR A 82 -16.22 12.23 10.71
CA THR A 82 -15.67 11.10 11.46
C THR A 82 -14.18 11.21 11.72
N LYS A 83 -13.48 12.10 11.01
CA LYS A 83 -12.06 12.34 11.21
C LYS A 83 -11.81 13.29 12.37
N ASN A 84 -10.75 13.01 13.13
CA ASN A 84 -10.21 13.97 14.10
C ASN A 84 -9.38 15.01 13.33
N SER A 85 -9.81 16.27 13.38
CA SER A 85 -9.17 17.37 12.66
C SER A 85 -7.76 17.65 13.16
N GLU A 86 -7.54 17.61 14.48
CA GLU A 86 -6.24 17.85 15.12
C GLU A 86 -5.21 16.83 14.63
N ILE A 87 -5.55 15.53 14.67
CA ILE A 87 -4.66 14.46 14.18
C ILE A 87 -4.35 14.63 12.68
N THR A 88 -5.35 15.05 11.90
CA THR A 88 -5.18 15.23 10.45
C THR A 88 -4.25 16.42 10.15
N GLU A 89 -4.39 17.52 10.88
CA GLU A 89 -3.54 18.70 10.78
C GLU A 89 -2.12 18.41 11.24
N ASP A 90 -1.94 17.70 12.36
CA ASP A 90 -0.64 17.25 12.86
C ASP A 90 0.08 16.37 11.83
N PHE A 91 -0.63 15.41 11.21
CA PHE A 91 -0.04 14.57 10.17
C PHE A 91 0.38 15.37 8.94
N ARG A 92 -0.43 16.35 8.52
CA ARG A 92 -0.11 17.22 7.38
C ARG A 92 1.10 18.12 7.70
N ALA A 93 1.19 18.63 8.92
CA ALA A 93 2.34 19.40 9.39
C ALA A 93 3.61 18.54 9.38
N LEU A 94 3.55 17.32 9.93
CA LEU A 94 4.67 16.37 9.91
C LEU A 94 5.12 16.04 8.48
N LYS A 95 4.17 15.75 7.58
CA LYS A 95 4.48 15.50 6.17
C LYS A 95 5.21 16.69 5.54
N LYS A 96 4.72 17.90 5.77
CA LYS A 96 5.34 19.13 5.26
C LYS A 96 6.76 19.30 5.81
N THR A 97 6.98 19.07 7.11
CA THR A 97 8.33 19.10 7.69
C THR A 97 9.25 18.08 7.03
N ALA A 98 8.78 16.86 6.78
CA ALA A 98 9.58 15.84 6.09
C ALA A 98 9.89 16.22 4.62
N GLU A 99 8.96 16.90 3.93
CA GLU A 99 9.18 17.47 2.59
C GLU A 99 10.24 18.59 2.62
N ASP A 100 10.11 19.54 3.54
CA ASP A 100 11.04 20.67 3.71
C ASP A 100 12.46 20.18 4.06
N MET A 101 12.57 19.06 4.76
CA MET A 101 13.82 18.38 5.10
C MET A 101 14.38 17.50 3.96
N ASN A 102 13.69 17.41 2.82
CA ASN A 102 14.04 16.54 1.68
C ASN A 102 14.15 15.05 2.04
N LEU A 103 13.41 14.57 3.05
CA LEU A 103 13.47 13.17 3.49
C LEU A 103 12.89 12.17 2.49
N PHE A 104 12.17 12.66 1.47
CA PHE A 104 11.62 11.84 0.39
C PHE A 104 12.54 11.73 -0.84
N GLU A 105 13.68 12.43 -0.87
CA GLU A 105 14.69 12.26 -1.92
C GLU A 105 15.59 11.06 -1.58
N SER A 106 15.49 10.01 -2.40
CA SER A 106 16.19 8.75 -2.20
C SER A 106 17.67 8.81 -2.64
N ASN A 107 18.57 8.22 -1.85
CA ASN A 107 19.97 8.03 -2.25
C ASN A 107 20.14 6.75 -3.09
N HIS A 108 20.27 6.90 -4.41
CA HIS A 108 20.38 5.74 -5.32
C HIS A 108 21.63 4.88 -5.07
N LEU A 109 22.74 5.47 -4.62
CA LEU A 109 23.96 4.70 -4.34
C LEU A 109 23.75 3.78 -3.13
N PHE A 110 23.07 4.25 -2.09
CA PHE A 110 22.70 3.42 -0.95
C PHE A 110 21.88 2.19 -1.39
N PHE A 111 20.82 2.39 -2.17
CA PHE A 111 19.98 1.28 -2.65
C PHE A 111 20.73 0.32 -3.57
N PHE A 112 21.63 0.82 -4.42
CA PHE A 112 22.50 -0.01 -5.26
C PHE A 112 23.46 -0.85 -4.41
N LEU A 113 24.15 -0.24 -3.43
CA LEU A 113 25.07 -0.95 -2.55
C LEU A 113 24.34 -1.97 -1.67
N LEU A 114 23.12 -1.67 -1.24
CA LEU A 114 22.28 -2.61 -0.50
C LEU A 114 21.90 -3.82 -1.36
N LEU A 115 21.51 -3.62 -2.62
CA LEU A 115 21.25 -4.72 -3.55
C LEU A 115 22.52 -5.56 -3.80
N ALA A 116 23.66 -4.91 -4.02
CA ALA A 116 24.93 -5.60 -4.22
C ALA A 116 25.33 -6.43 -3.00
N HIS A 117 25.16 -5.89 -1.79
CA HIS A 117 25.39 -6.60 -0.53
C HIS A 117 24.52 -7.86 -0.40
N ILE A 118 23.23 -7.76 -0.71
CA ILE A 118 22.30 -8.91 -0.72
C ILE A 118 22.78 -9.98 -1.71
N ILE A 119 23.13 -9.60 -2.95
CA ILE A 119 23.63 -10.55 -3.96
C ILE A 119 24.92 -11.23 -3.49
N VAL A 120 25.84 -10.49 -2.87
CA VAL A 120 27.08 -11.07 -2.31
C VAL A 120 26.76 -12.08 -1.21
N MET A 121 25.80 -11.81 -0.33
CA MET A 121 25.39 -12.78 0.70
C MET A 121 24.80 -14.06 0.09
N GLU A 122 23.95 -13.94 -0.94
CA GLU A 122 23.40 -15.11 -1.67
C GLU A 122 24.54 -15.95 -2.31
N ILE A 123 25.53 -15.30 -2.91
CA ILE A 123 26.70 -15.97 -3.50
C ILE A 123 27.54 -16.67 -2.41
N ILE A 124 27.79 -16.01 -1.27
CA ILE A 124 28.53 -16.61 -0.14
C ILE A 124 27.78 -17.81 0.42
N ALA A 125 26.46 -17.70 0.59
CA ALA A 125 25.61 -18.78 1.07
C ALA A 125 25.68 -20.01 0.15
N TRP A 126 25.57 -19.80 -1.16
CA TRP A 126 25.70 -20.84 -2.17
C TRP A 126 27.11 -21.46 -2.20
N PHE A 127 28.14 -20.61 -2.18
CA PHE A 127 29.54 -21.04 -2.17
C PHE A 127 29.87 -21.89 -0.93
N THR A 128 29.34 -21.50 0.23
CA THR A 128 29.58 -22.20 1.51
C THR A 128 29.14 -23.66 1.42
N ILE A 129 27.92 -23.92 0.95
CA ILE A 129 27.43 -25.29 0.76
C ILE A 129 28.18 -26.02 -0.35
N SER A 130 28.46 -25.33 -1.47
CA SER A 130 29.09 -25.94 -2.64
C SER A 130 30.53 -26.39 -2.37
N TYR A 131 31.28 -25.64 -1.56
CA TYR A 131 32.69 -25.90 -1.27
C TYR A 131 32.90 -26.73 0.01
N PHE A 132 32.19 -26.41 1.10
CA PHE A 132 32.37 -27.07 2.40
C PHE A 132 31.39 -28.24 2.65
N GLY A 133 30.45 -28.47 1.73
CA GLY A 133 29.46 -29.54 1.82
C GLY A 133 28.27 -29.21 2.73
N ASN A 134 27.43 -30.22 3.00
CA ASN A 134 26.16 -30.10 3.71
C ASN A 134 26.25 -30.48 5.22
N GLY A 135 27.45 -30.36 5.82
CA GLY A 135 27.62 -30.58 7.25
C GLY A 135 26.84 -29.55 8.09
N TRP A 136 26.65 -29.85 9.38
CA TRP A 136 25.87 -28.99 10.28
C TRP A 136 26.38 -27.55 10.35
N ILE A 137 27.70 -27.34 10.43
CA ILE A 137 28.28 -26.00 10.54
C ILE A 137 28.04 -25.17 9.25
N PRO A 138 28.44 -25.61 8.03
CA PRO A 138 28.12 -24.92 6.79
C PRO A 138 26.62 -24.65 6.63
N THR A 139 25.78 -25.62 6.98
CA THR A 139 24.32 -25.50 6.86
C THR A 139 23.76 -24.40 7.77
N LEU A 140 24.17 -24.36 9.05
CA LEU A 140 23.71 -23.34 9.99
C LEU A 140 24.22 -21.94 9.59
N MET A 141 25.46 -21.84 9.12
CA MET A 141 26.02 -20.57 8.61
C MET A 141 25.25 -20.07 7.39
N THR A 142 25.01 -20.94 6.42
CA THR A 142 24.21 -20.62 5.23
C THR A 142 22.79 -20.22 5.61
N ALA A 143 22.15 -20.92 6.55
CA ALA A 143 20.80 -20.57 7.01
C ALA A 143 20.75 -19.16 7.62
N PHE A 144 21.74 -18.80 8.44
CA PHE A 144 21.85 -17.45 9.01
C PHE A 144 22.03 -16.38 7.92
N ILE A 145 22.98 -16.59 7.01
CA ILE A 145 23.26 -15.65 5.91
C ILE A 145 22.02 -15.46 5.02
N LEU A 146 21.35 -16.55 4.63
CA LEU A 146 20.14 -16.49 3.83
C LEU A 146 18.99 -15.82 4.58
N ALA A 147 18.81 -16.09 5.87
CA ALA A 147 17.77 -15.43 6.66
C ALA A 147 17.97 -13.90 6.69
N THR A 148 19.21 -13.44 6.90
CA THR A 148 19.55 -12.01 6.85
C THR A 148 19.33 -11.43 5.45
N SER A 149 19.83 -12.10 4.41
CA SER A 149 19.66 -11.69 3.01
C SER A 149 18.18 -11.55 2.64
N GLN A 150 17.37 -12.57 2.97
CA GLN A 150 15.95 -12.60 2.62
C GLN A 150 15.12 -11.57 3.37
N ALA A 151 15.49 -11.26 4.62
CA ALA A 151 14.88 -10.16 5.38
C ALA A 151 15.19 -8.80 4.73
N GLN A 152 16.45 -8.53 4.41
CA GLN A 152 16.85 -7.30 3.74
C GLN A 152 16.24 -7.15 2.34
N ALA A 153 16.22 -8.23 1.55
CA ALA A 153 15.55 -8.27 0.25
C ALA A 153 14.04 -7.99 0.36
N GLY A 154 13.41 -8.39 1.47
CA GLY A 154 12.01 -8.12 1.77
C GLY A 154 11.68 -6.63 1.94
N TRP A 155 12.57 -5.89 2.63
CA TRP A 155 12.45 -4.44 2.78
C TRP A 155 12.85 -3.70 1.51
N LEU A 156 13.93 -4.15 0.85
CA LEU A 156 14.39 -3.54 -0.40
C LEU A 156 13.32 -3.64 -1.49
N GLN A 157 12.72 -4.82 -1.68
CA GLN A 157 11.63 -4.98 -2.66
C GLN A 157 10.41 -4.12 -2.29
N HIS A 158 10.13 -3.93 -0.99
CA HIS A 158 9.00 -3.13 -0.52
C HIS A 158 9.16 -1.67 -0.95
N ASP A 159 10.34 -1.09 -0.78
CA ASP A 159 10.61 0.30 -1.14
C ASP A 159 10.52 0.53 -2.65
N TYR A 160 11.06 -0.39 -3.45
CA TYR A 160 10.86 -0.38 -4.90
C TYR A 160 9.40 -0.62 -5.29
N GLY A 161 8.67 -1.46 -4.56
CA GLY A 161 7.26 -1.76 -4.76
C GLY A 161 6.34 -0.56 -4.50
N HIS A 162 6.75 0.32 -3.58
CA HIS A 162 6.15 1.64 -3.33
C HIS A 162 6.55 2.72 -4.33
N LEU A 163 7.48 2.39 -5.23
CA LEU A 163 8.04 3.32 -6.20
C LEU A 163 8.87 4.44 -5.55
N SER A 164 9.42 4.23 -4.36
CA SER A 164 10.07 5.27 -3.56
C SER A 164 11.52 5.55 -3.94
N VAL A 165 12.15 4.72 -4.78
CA VAL A 165 13.61 4.80 -5.04
C VAL A 165 13.95 5.59 -6.31
N TYR A 166 13.12 5.52 -7.35
CA TYR A 166 13.33 6.31 -8.57
C TYR A 166 12.16 7.25 -8.85
N LYS A 167 12.45 8.41 -9.45
CA LYS A 167 11.41 9.34 -9.92
C LYS A 167 10.52 8.71 -11.00
N LYS A 168 11.12 7.92 -11.91
CA LYS A 168 10.39 7.17 -12.95
C LYS A 168 9.94 5.81 -12.43
N SER A 169 8.63 5.55 -12.45
CA SER A 169 8.02 4.29 -11.98
C SER A 169 8.57 3.04 -12.68
N THR A 170 8.93 3.15 -13.97
CA THR A 170 9.47 2.03 -14.77
C THR A 170 10.70 1.39 -14.12
N TRP A 171 11.66 2.20 -13.65
CA TRP A 171 12.88 1.68 -13.03
C TRP A 171 12.59 0.98 -11.70
N ASN A 172 11.70 1.55 -10.89
CA ASN A 172 11.26 0.89 -9.66
C ASN A 172 10.62 -0.47 -9.95
N HIS A 173 9.73 -0.55 -10.94
CA HIS A 173 9.07 -1.82 -11.29
C HIS A 173 10.04 -2.88 -11.81
N ILE A 174 11.07 -2.50 -12.57
CA ILE A 174 12.07 -3.45 -13.06
C ILE A 174 12.83 -4.06 -11.88
N VAL A 175 13.34 -3.21 -10.98
CA VAL A 175 14.12 -3.68 -9.82
C VAL A 175 13.24 -4.43 -8.83
N HIS A 176 12.02 -3.95 -8.55
CA HIS A 176 11.03 -4.64 -7.72
C HIS A 176 10.79 -6.07 -8.24
N LYS A 177 10.47 -6.23 -9.53
CA LYS A 177 10.23 -7.54 -10.17
C LYS A 177 11.44 -8.45 -10.10
N PHE A 178 12.65 -7.89 -10.26
CA PHE A 178 13.87 -8.66 -10.11
C PHE A 178 14.03 -9.20 -8.68
N ILE A 179 13.95 -8.34 -7.67
CA ILE A 179 14.17 -8.75 -6.27
C ILE A 179 13.09 -9.72 -5.80
N ILE A 180 11.81 -9.35 -5.92
CA ILE A 180 10.74 -10.22 -5.42
C ILE A 180 10.63 -11.51 -6.24
N GLY A 181 10.84 -11.43 -7.55
CA GLY A 181 10.73 -12.57 -8.46
C GLY A 181 11.90 -13.53 -8.35
N HIS A 182 13.14 -13.04 -8.54
CA HIS A 182 14.33 -13.89 -8.61
C HIS A 182 14.93 -14.18 -7.22
N LEU A 183 14.94 -13.21 -6.30
CA LEU A 183 15.56 -13.42 -4.99
C LEU A 183 14.59 -14.01 -3.97
N LYS A 184 13.30 -13.63 -4.01
CA LYS A 184 12.30 -14.12 -3.05
C LYS A 184 11.35 -15.19 -3.59
N GLY A 185 11.27 -15.38 -4.91
CA GLY A 185 10.39 -16.37 -5.53
C GLY A 185 8.90 -16.02 -5.49
N ALA A 186 8.54 -14.73 -5.41
CA ALA A 186 7.15 -14.26 -5.33
C ALA A 186 6.79 -13.28 -6.45
N SER A 187 5.49 -13.13 -6.71
CA SER A 187 4.99 -12.27 -7.79
C SER A 187 4.87 -10.81 -7.33
N ALA A 188 5.56 -9.91 -8.03
CA ALA A 188 5.44 -8.46 -7.84
C ALA A 188 3.99 -7.99 -7.99
N ASN A 189 3.26 -8.54 -8.96
CA ASN A 189 1.86 -8.16 -9.22
C ASN A 189 0.95 -8.57 -8.05
N TRP A 190 1.16 -9.76 -7.49
CA TRP A 190 0.43 -10.22 -6.31
C TRP A 190 0.72 -9.31 -5.12
N TRP A 191 2.00 -9.02 -4.88
CA TRP A 191 2.42 -8.14 -3.78
C TRP A 191 1.80 -6.76 -3.94
N ASN A 192 1.97 -6.09 -5.09
CA ASN A 192 1.37 -4.78 -5.35
C ASN A 192 -0.16 -4.80 -5.18
N HIS A 193 -0.85 -5.82 -5.70
CA HIS A 193 -2.30 -5.92 -5.59
C HIS A 193 -2.78 -5.99 -4.13
N ARG A 194 -2.11 -6.77 -3.29
CA ARG A 194 -2.41 -6.91 -1.86
C ARG A 194 -2.02 -5.65 -1.10
N HIS A 195 -0.80 -5.19 -1.31
CA HIS A 195 -0.18 -4.10 -0.57
C HIS A 195 -0.88 -2.76 -0.81
N PHE A 196 -1.32 -2.47 -2.04
CA PHE A 196 -2.12 -1.28 -2.32
C PHE A 196 -3.47 -1.27 -1.59
N GLN A 197 -4.09 -2.43 -1.40
CA GLN A 197 -5.33 -2.52 -0.62
C GLN A 197 -5.07 -2.33 0.88
N HIS A 198 -3.99 -2.90 1.41
CA HIS A 198 -3.55 -2.65 2.78
C HIS A 198 -3.35 -1.15 3.04
N HIS A 199 -2.53 -0.48 2.21
CA HIS A 199 -2.28 0.96 2.37
C HIS A 199 -3.48 1.84 2.09
N ALA A 200 -4.50 1.34 1.37
CA ALA A 200 -5.72 2.10 1.15
C ALA A 200 -6.48 2.29 2.47
N LYS A 201 -6.55 1.30 3.35
CA LYS A 201 -7.24 1.40 4.65
C LYS A 201 -6.58 0.43 5.66
N PRO A 202 -5.38 0.75 6.16
CA PRO A 202 -4.61 -0.19 6.97
C PRO A 202 -5.32 -0.49 8.29
N ASN A 203 -5.27 -1.75 8.72
CA ASN A 203 -5.85 -2.25 9.96
C ASN A 203 -7.36 -2.03 10.12
N ILE A 204 -8.09 -1.75 9.04
CA ILE A 204 -9.55 -1.68 9.07
C ILE A 204 -10.13 -3.03 8.66
N PHE A 205 -10.83 -3.68 9.59
CA PHE A 205 -11.55 -4.92 9.32
C PHE A 205 -12.43 -4.81 8.07
N SER A 206 -12.47 -5.87 7.26
CA SER A 206 -13.17 -5.97 5.96
C SER A 206 -12.60 -5.13 4.80
N LYS A 207 -11.81 -4.08 5.08
CA LYS A 207 -11.16 -3.26 4.05
C LYS A 207 -9.70 -3.70 3.82
N ASP A 208 -8.96 -3.95 4.89
CA ASP A 208 -7.58 -4.45 4.84
C ASP A 208 -7.53 -5.97 4.64
N PRO A 209 -6.94 -6.47 3.53
CA PRO A 209 -6.81 -7.91 3.30
C PRO A 209 -5.82 -8.61 4.25
N ASP A 210 -4.92 -7.88 4.91
CA ASP A 210 -3.83 -8.46 5.70
C ASP A 210 -4.24 -8.82 7.13
N VAL A 211 -5.32 -8.21 7.64
CA VAL A 211 -5.94 -8.56 8.93
C VAL A 211 -7.16 -9.47 8.78
N ASN A 212 -7.49 -9.89 7.56
CA ASN A 212 -8.63 -10.76 7.27
C ASN A 212 -8.23 -12.24 7.28
N MET A 213 -7.93 -12.76 8.49
CA MET A 213 -7.38 -14.10 8.72
C MET A 213 -8.42 -15.11 9.22
N LEU A 214 -9.72 -14.89 8.95
CA LEU A 214 -10.86 -15.65 9.50
C LEU A 214 -10.75 -17.18 9.43
N HIS A 215 -9.99 -17.72 8.47
CA HIS A 215 -9.82 -19.17 8.29
C HIS A 215 -8.70 -19.77 9.15
N VAL A 216 -7.83 -18.94 9.75
CA VAL A 216 -6.72 -19.37 10.62
C VAL A 216 -6.99 -18.97 12.07
N PHE A 217 -7.29 -17.69 12.31
CA PHE A 217 -7.70 -17.19 13.62
C PHE A 217 -8.57 -15.93 13.46
N VAL A 218 -9.44 -15.72 14.44
CA VAL A 218 -10.34 -14.56 14.51
C VAL A 218 -9.74 -13.50 15.43
N LEU A 219 -9.78 -12.23 15.01
CA LEU A 219 -9.20 -11.09 15.70
C LEU A 219 -10.25 -10.13 16.27
N GLY A 220 -9.96 -9.61 17.46
CA GLY A 220 -10.80 -8.63 18.15
C GLY A 220 -12.14 -9.19 18.62
N GLU A 221 -13.06 -8.31 18.98
CA GLU A 221 -14.35 -8.70 19.58
C GLU A 221 -15.40 -9.12 18.54
N ARG A 222 -15.29 -8.63 17.30
CA ARG A 222 -16.32 -8.82 16.27
C ARG A 222 -16.16 -10.12 15.47
N GLN A 223 -14.94 -10.42 15.00
CA GLN A 223 -14.71 -11.58 14.13
C GLN A 223 -15.08 -12.94 14.77
N PRO A 224 -14.78 -13.20 16.06
CA PRO A 224 -15.18 -14.45 16.70
C PRO A 224 -16.69 -14.65 16.72
N VAL A 225 -17.44 -13.58 17.00
CA VAL A 225 -18.91 -13.60 17.03
C VAL A 225 -19.49 -13.83 15.63
N GLU A 226 -18.99 -13.11 14.62
CA GLU A 226 -19.43 -13.28 13.24
C GLU A 226 -19.15 -14.68 12.71
N TYR A 227 -17.96 -15.20 12.97
CA TYR A 227 -17.57 -16.55 12.57
C TYR A 227 -18.41 -17.62 13.28
N GLY A 228 -18.62 -17.48 14.60
CA GLY A 228 -19.49 -18.35 15.37
C GLY A 228 -20.91 -18.39 14.83
N LYS A 229 -21.51 -17.22 14.53
CA LYS A 229 -22.83 -17.12 13.90
C LYS A 229 -22.91 -17.79 12.53
N LYS A 230 -21.84 -17.71 11.72
CA LYS A 230 -21.77 -18.37 10.42
C LYS A 230 -21.63 -19.89 10.54
N LYS A 231 -20.90 -20.39 11.54
CA LYS A 231 -20.70 -21.84 11.76
C LYS A 231 -21.93 -22.56 12.32
N LEU A 232 -22.82 -21.82 12.99
CA LEU A 232 -24.09 -22.31 13.52
C LEU A 232 -25.20 -22.41 12.46
N LYS A 233 -24.97 -21.88 11.25
CA LYS A 233 -25.85 -22.01 10.09
C LYS A 233 -25.29 -23.03 9.11
#